data_AF-A0A3N5YML9-F1
#
_entry.id   AF-A0A3N5YML9-F1
#
_cell.length_a   1.000
_cell.length_b   1.000
_cell.length_c   1.000
_cell.angle_alpha   90.00
_cell.angle_beta   90.00
_cell.angle_gamma   90.00
#
_symmetry.space_group_name_H-M   'P 1'
#
loop_
_entity.id
_entity.type
_entity.pdbx_description
1 polymer ?
#
loop_
_entity_poly.entity_id
_entity_poly.type
_entity_poly.pdbx_seq_one_letter_code
_entity_poly.pdbx_strand_id
1 'polypeptide(L)'
;MKTQRTVITILSFAILLSLPAIVAAGQGEKYADLLQTAREKGFVRVIACLEVPGIDALTKASNRFVTGITDAAYLQSAYTADLNLEKAIGSVTDQVLQHLNGRDYSVNHTFSTLPCLALTLSPEAVSRLTDSPGIVALIEDRPIPLSESWTNHVKDKISYPQLQQSTEIVGAKEAWNLGYTGKGWFVAILDTGIYKAHEF
;
A
#
# COMPACT_ATOMS: atom_id res chain seq x y z
N MET A 1 67.00 -28.27 -28.25
CA MET A 1 65.83 -27.88 -29.06
C MET A 1 64.69 -27.50 -28.11
N LYS A 2 64.46 -26.19 -27.94
CA LYS A 2 63.20 -25.47 -28.27
C LYS A 2 62.00 -25.88 -27.39
N THR A 3 61.74 -25.10 -26.32
CA THR A 3 60.63 -24.11 -26.16
C THR A 3 59.25 -24.78 -26.07
N GLN A 4 58.45 -24.56 -25.02
CA GLN A 4 57.77 -23.29 -24.73
C GLN A 4 57.40 -23.18 -23.24
N ARG A 5 57.52 -21.96 -22.69
CA ARG A 5 56.94 -21.55 -21.41
C ARG A 5 55.59 -20.91 -21.70
N THR A 6 54.52 -21.48 -21.16
CA THR A 6 53.17 -20.91 -21.24
C THR A 6 53.06 -19.81 -20.18
N VAL A 7 53.02 -18.55 -20.63
CA VAL A 7 52.70 -17.40 -19.79
C VAL A 7 51.18 -17.27 -19.76
N ILE A 8 50.56 -17.56 -18.62
CA ILE A 8 49.14 -17.29 -18.38
C ILE A 8 49.04 -15.88 -17.81
N THR A 9 48.74 -14.91 -18.68
CA THR A 9 48.39 -13.55 -18.28
C THR A 9 46.93 -13.56 -17.83
N ILE A 10 46.68 -13.59 -16.51
CA ILE A 10 45.35 -13.34 -15.96
C ILE A 10 45.11 -11.84 -16.03
N LEU A 11 44.37 -11.41 -17.07
CA LEU A 11 43.85 -10.06 -17.19
C LEU A 11 42.62 -9.95 -16.28
N SER A 12 42.84 -9.55 -15.02
CA SER A 12 41.76 -9.24 -14.08
C SER A 12 41.03 -7.98 -14.55
N PHE A 13 39.94 -8.16 -15.29
CA PHE A 13 39.00 -7.09 -15.61
C PHE A 13 38.20 -6.77 -14.34
N ALA A 14 38.59 -5.72 -13.64
CA ALA A 14 37.81 -5.15 -12.56
C ALA A 14 36.56 -4.50 -13.15
N ILE A 15 35.47 -5.27 -13.25
CA ILE A 15 34.13 -4.70 -13.46
C ILE A 15 33.72 -4.09 -12.12
N LEU A 16 33.99 -2.79 -11.98
CA LEU A 16 33.29 -1.94 -11.02
C LEU A 16 31.80 -2.03 -11.35
N LEU A 17 31.05 -2.82 -10.59
CA LEU A 17 29.59 -2.75 -10.56
C LEU A 17 29.17 -1.44 -9.89
N SER A 18 29.16 -0.34 -10.66
CA SER A 18 28.46 0.89 -10.28
C SER A 18 27.00 0.77 -10.69
N LEU A 19 26.17 0.18 -9.82
CA LEU A 19 24.71 0.13 -9.98
C LEU A 19 23.87 0.86 -8.91
N PRO A 20 24.28 1.99 -8.30
CA PRO A 20 23.33 2.82 -7.54
C PRO A 20 22.64 3.90 -8.40
N ALA A 21 23.15 4.27 -9.57
CA ALA A 21 22.72 5.49 -10.27
C ALA A 21 21.37 5.39 -11.01
N ILE A 22 21.00 4.21 -11.52
CA ILE A 22 19.80 4.04 -12.36
C ILE A 22 18.51 4.03 -11.50
N VAL A 23 18.57 3.49 -10.29
CA VAL A 23 17.43 3.51 -9.34
C VAL A 23 17.23 4.91 -8.74
N ALA A 24 18.33 5.63 -8.46
CA ALA A 24 18.29 7.00 -7.92
C ALA A 24 17.65 8.01 -8.89
N ALA A 25 17.89 7.87 -10.21
CA ALA A 25 17.35 8.78 -11.21
C ALA A 25 15.81 8.74 -11.30
N GLY A 26 15.22 7.54 -11.27
CA GLY A 26 13.76 7.37 -11.37
C GLY A 26 12.98 7.74 -10.10
N GLN A 27 13.63 7.70 -8.92
CA GLN A 27 13.04 8.26 -7.71
C GLN A 27 13.19 9.79 -7.65
N GLY A 28 14.33 10.34 -8.11
CA GLY A 28 14.58 11.79 -8.13
C GLY A 28 13.54 12.59 -8.93
N GLU A 29 13.12 12.11 -10.11
CA GLU A 29 12.07 12.77 -10.90
C GLU A 29 10.71 12.77 -10.19
N LYS A 30 10.32 11.65 -9.58
CA LYS A 30 9.05 11.56 -8.83
C LYS A 30 9.01 12.50 -7.63
N TYR A 31 10.13 12.69 -6.94
CA TYR A 31 10.22 13.64 -5.82
C TYR A 31 10.14 15.10 -6.27
N ALA A 32 10.71 15.42 -7.44
CA ALA A 32 10.63 16.77 -8.00
C ALA A 32 9.17 17.18 -8.27
N ASP A 33 8.35 16.26 -8.79
CA ASP A 33 6.92 16.51 -9.03
C ASP A 33 6.13 16.76 -7.74
N LEU A 34 6.42 16.00 -6.67
CA LEU A 34 5.81 16.19 -5.35
C LEU A 34 6.16 17.55 -4.76
N LEU A 35 7.44 17.93 -4.83
CA LEU A 35 7.92 19.21 -4.32
C LEU A 35 7.33 20.38 -5.12
N GLN A 36 7.23 20.23 -6.45
CA GLN A 36 6.59 21.22 -7.32
C GLN A 36 5.11 21.38 -6.95
N THR A 37 4.37 20.28 -6.79
CA THR A 37 2.96 20.30 -6.38
C THR A 37 2.79 20.99 -5.02
N ALA A 38 3.66 20.69 -4.06
CA ALA A 38 3.63 21.33 -2.74
C ALA A 38 3.89 22.83 -2.84
N ARG A 39 4.83 23.28 -3.69
CA ARG A 39 5.12 24.71 -3.89
C ARG A 39 3.96 25.46 -4.52
N GLU A 40 3.27 24.83 -5.47
CA GLU A 40 2.12 25.44 -6.16
C GLU A 40 0.89 25.54 -5.26
N LYS A 41 0.62 24.52 -4.46
CA LYS A 41 -0.61 24.40 -3.65
C LYS A 41 -0.42 24.72 -2.17
N GLY A 42 0.81 25.00 -1.74
CA GLY A 42 1.21 25.11 -0.34
C GLY A 42 1.40 23.76 0.36
N PHE A 43 0.72 22.70 -0.09
CA PHE A 43 0.83 21.35 0.46
C PHE A 43 0.64 20.28 -0.62
N VAL A 44 1.16 19.08 -0.35
CA VAL A 44 0.89 17.86 -1.14
C VAL A 44 0.48 16.72 -0.21
N ARG A 45 -0.49 15.90 -0.62
CA ARG A 45 -0.85 14.67 0.10
C ARG A 45 -0.01 13.52 -0.43
N VAL A 46 0.54 12.72 0.47
CA VAL A 46 1.38 11.58 0.10
C VAL A 46 1.07 10.35 0.96
N ILE A 47 1.34 9.18 0.38
CA ILE A 47 1.55 7.94 1.11
C ILE A 47 3.06 7.71 1.16
N ALA A 48 3.62 7.75 2.37
CA ALA A 48 5.01 7.47 2.63
C ALA A 48 5.18 5.99 3.00
N CYS A 49 5.90 5.23 2.17
CA CYS A 49 6.26 3.84 2.45
C CYS A 49 7.51 3.80 3.33
N LEU A 50 7.44 3.03 4.40
CA LEU A 50 8.42 3.00 5.48
C LEU A 50 9.36 1.80 5.34
N GLU A 51 10.64 2.03 5.63
CA GLU A 51 11.63 0.95 5.77
C GLU A 51 11.51 0.37 7.18
N VAL A 52 10.75 -0.71 7.33
CA VAL A 52 10.54 -1.40 8.61
C VAL A 52 11.41 -2.65 8.67
N PRO A 53 12.43 -2.71 9.55
CA PRO A 53 13.30 -3.88 9.65
C PRO A 53 12.52 -5.16 9.95
N GLY A 54 12.72 -6.19 9.12
CA GLY A 54 12.09 -7.50 9.30
C GLY A 54 10.59 -7.55 8.97
N ILE A 55 10.07 -6.55 8.23
CA ILE A 55 8.64 -6.44 7.90
C ILE A 55 8.08 -7.71 7.24
N ASP A 56 8.82 -8.36 6.35
CA ASP A 56 8.38 -9.59 5.67
C ASP A 56 8.11 -10.73 6.66
N ALA A 57 9.00 -10.91 7.64
CA ALA A 57 8.87 -11.96 8.64
C ALA A 57 7.70 -11.69 9.59
N LEU A 58 7.54 -10.43 10.02
CA LEU A 58 6.45 -10.00 10.88
C LEU A 58 5.09 -10.14 10.17
N THR A 59 5.00 -9.69 8.91
CA THR A 59 3.80 -9.81 8.08
C THR A 59 3.44 -11.26 7.86
N LYS A 60 4.41 -12.13 7.54
CA LYS A 60 4.19 -13.57 7.41
C LYS A 60 3.73 -14.22 8.73
N ALA A 61 4.26 -13.77 9.86
CA ALA A 61 3.87 -14.27 11.18
C ALA A 61 2.43 -13.87 11.56
N SER A 62 1.98 -12.69 11.17
CA SER A 62 0.58 -12.23 11.32
C SER A 62 -0.36 -12.94 10.33
N ASN A 63 -0.04 -12.97 9.04
CA ASN A 63 -0.92 -13.51 7.99
C ASN A 63 -1.13 -15.04 8.03
N ARG A 64 -0.37 -15.78 8.85
CA ARG A 64 -0.54 -17.24 8.97
C ARG A 64 -1.79 -17.65 9.74
N PHE A 65 -2.39 -16.72 10.50
CA PHE A 65 -3.56 -17.00 11.31
C PHE A 65 -4.84 -16.86 10.48
N VAL A 66 -5.76 -17.82 10.62
CA VAL A 66 -7.03 -17.84 9.90
C VAL A 66 -8.19 -17.58 10.86
N THR A 67 -9.28 -17.01 10.33
CA THR A 67 -10.50 -16.75 11.10
C THR A 67 -11.28 -18.03 11.37
N GLY A 68 -12.18 -18.01 12.36
CA GLY A 68 -13.07 -19.13 12.69
C GLY A 68 -12.49 -20.17 13.67
N ILE A 69 -11.24 -20.00 14.12
CA ILE A 69 -10.64 -20.81 15.17
C ILE A 69 -10.90 -20.15 16.53
N THR A 70 -11.44 -20.91 17.49
CA THR A 70 -11.83 -20.42 18.82
C THR A 70 -10.88 -20.84 19.95
N ASP A 71 -9.82 -21.60 19.63
CA ASP A 71 -8.83 -22.02 20.61
C ASP A 71 -8.10 -20.81 21.22
N ALA A 72 -8.07 -20.75 22.55
CA ALA A 72 -7.53 -19.59 23.26
C ALA A 72 -6.02 -19.37 23.03
N ALA A 73 -5.24 -20.45 22.95
CA ALA A 73 -3.80 -20.34 22.71
C ALA A 73 -3.50 -19.89 21.27
N TYR A 74 -4.29 -20.36 20.31
CA TYR A 74 -4.26 -19.91 18.93
C TYR A 74 -4.57 -18.42 18.82
N LEU A 75 -5.66 -17.96 19.44
CA LEU A 75 -6.07 -16.56 19.44
C LEU A 75 -5.02 -15.66 20.12
N GLN A 76 -4.46 -16.08 21.24
CA GLN A 76 -3.39 -15.33 21.91
C GLN A 76 -2.14 -15.21 21.02
N SER A 77 -1.82 -16.27 20.28
CA SER A 77 -0.68 -16.28 19.36
C SER A 77 -0.91 -15.36 18.16
N ALA A 78 -2.13 -15.33 17.62
CA ALA A 78 -2.54 -14.41 16.55
C ALA A 78 -2.40 -12.95 17.00
N TYR A 79 -3.02 -12.63 18.15
CA TYR A 79 -2.96 -11.30 18.75
C TYR A 79 -1.52 -10.84 19.01
N THR A 80 -0.67 -11.73 19.50
CA THR A 80 0.74 -11.40 19.77
C THR A 80 1.52 -11.11 18.48
N ALA A 81 1.23 -11.84 17.39
CA ALA A 81 1.86 -11.58 16.09
C ALA A 81 1.45 -10.23 15.51
N ASP A 82 0.16 -9.89 15.58
CA ASP A 82 -0.37 -8.60 15.12
C ASP A 82 0.22 -7.44 15.92
N LEU A 83 0.26 -7.55 17.26
CA LEU A 83 0.87 -6.54 18.11
C LEU A 83 2.36 -6.31 17.80
N ASN A 84 3.10 -7.37 17.47
CA ASN A 84 4.52 -7.24 17.14
C ASN A 84 4.71 -6.51 15.80
N LEU A 85 3.88 -6.82 14.80
CA LEU A 85 3.85 -6.11 13.53
C LEU A 85 3.52 -4.64 13.72
N GLU A 86 2.43 -4.35 14.45
CA GLU A 86 1.98 -2.99 14.74
C GLU A 86 3.05 -2.17 15.47
N LYS A 87 3.69 -2.74 16.50
CA LYS A 87 4.77 -2.06 17.23
C LYS A 87 5.98 -1.74 16.35
N ALA A 88 6.35 -2.64 15.45
CA ALA A 88 7.48 -2.41 14.54
C ALA A 88 7.17 -1.26 13.58
N ILE A 89 5.98 -1.24 12.99
CA ILE A 89 5.53 -0.17 12.09
C ILE A 89 5.40 1.16 12.86
N GLY A 90 4.81 1.12 14.05
CA GLY A 90 4.62 2.29 14.92
C GLY A 90 5.96 2.93 15.31
N SER A 91 6.97 2.12 15.65
CA SER A 91 8.30 2.64 16.00
C SER A 91 8.97 3.40 14.85
N VAL A 92 8.86 2.92 13.61
CA VAL A 92 9.44 3.64 12.45
C VAL A 92 8.59 4.86 12.10
N THR A 93 7.27 4.76 12.23
CA THR A 93 6.36 5.90 12.09
C THR A 93 6.76 7.04 13.02
N ASP A 94 6.96 6.76 14.31
CA ASP A 94 7.36 7.77 15.30
C ASP A 94 8.71 8.41 14.95
N GLN A 95 9.68 7.63 14.48
CA GLN A 95 10.98 8.14 14.05
C GLN A 95 10.85 9.09 12.86
N VAL A 96 10.04 8.74 11.87
CA VAL A 96 9.77 9.58 10.69
C VAL A 96 9.08 10.88 11.10
N LEU A 97 8.09 10.82 11.99
CA LEU A 97 7.39 12.01 12.49
C LEU A 97 8.32 12.92 13.32
N GLN A 98 9.21 12.34 14.13
CA GLN A 98 10.24 13.10 14.84
C GLN A 98 11.20 13.80 13.88
N HIS A 99 11.53 13.18 12.74
CA HIS A 99 12.38 13.79 11.71
C HIS A 99 11.74 15.02 11.04
N LEU A 100 10.41 15.09 11.06
CA LEU A 100 9.62 16.22 10.56
C LEU A 100 9.45 17.38 11.57
N ASN A 101 9.97 17.25 12.79
CA ASN A 101 9.81 18.29 13.82
C ASN A 101 10.24 19.68 13.34
N GLY A 102 9.41 20.69 13.62
CA GLY A 102 9.64 22.08 13.17
C GLY A 102 9.39 22.30 11.68
N ARG A 103 8.61 21.41 11.03
CA ARG A 103 8.07 21.58 9.69
C ARG A 103 6.55 21.48 9.73
N ASP A 104 5.91 22.06 8.71
CA ASP A 104 4.46 22.03 8.61
C ASP A 104 4.01 20.73 7.94
N TYR A 105 3.29 19.91 8.69
CA TYR A 105 2.66 18.69 8.20
C TYR A 105 1.40 18.35 8.99
N SER A 106 0.57 17.48 8.43
CA SER A 106 -0.55 16.82 9.11
C SER A 106 -0.49 15.33 8.87
N VAL A 107 -0.83 14.55 9.90
CA VAL A 107 -1.01 13.09 9.78
C VAL A 107 -2.45 12.83 9.37
N ASN A 108 -2.63 12.28 8.16
CA ASN A 108 -3.95 11.95 7.65
C ASN A 108 -4.36 10.55 8.13
N HIS A 109 -3.41 9.60 8.15
CA HIS A 109 -3.64 8.24 8.63
C HIS A 109 -2.34 7.50 8.94
N THR A 110 -2.34 6.70 10.01
CA THR A 110 -1.28 5.73 10.35
C THR A 110 -1.80 4.32 10.11
N PHE A 111 -1.09 3.53 9.31
CA PHE A 111 -1.45 2.14 9.07
C PHE A 111 -0.76 1.23 10.10
N SER A 112 -1.49 0.26 10.66
CA SER A 112 -0.95 -0.69 11.65
C SER A 112 -0.52 -2.03 11.05
N THR A 113 -0.95 -2.32 9.81
CA THR A 113 -0.67 -3.59 9.11
C THR A 113 0.11 -3.41 7.81
N LEU A 114 0.21 -2.18 7.33
CA LEU A 114 1.00 -1.80 6.16
C LEU A 114 2.08 -0.83 6.65
N PRO A 115 3.35 -0.98 6.21
CA PRO A 115 4.44 -0.07 6.57
C PRO A 115 4.30 1.24 5.79
N CYS A 116 3.20 1.97 6.00
CA CYS A 116 2.85 3.19 5.30
C CYS A 116 2.33 4.26 6.26
N LEU A 117 2.44 5.51 5.84
CA LEU A 117 1.95 6.68 6.57
C LEU A 117 1.36 7.68 5.58
N ALA A 118 0.09 8.05 5.75
CA ALA A 118 -0.55 9.05 4.91
C ALA A 118 -0.40 10.44 5.55
N LEU A 119 0.20 11.37 4.81
CA LEU A 119 0.55 12.71 5.28
C LEU A 119 0.07 13.80 4.33
N THR A 120 -0.14 14.98 4.89
CA THR A 120 -0.16 16.24 4.14
C THR A 120 1.11 17.01 4.49
N LEU A 121 1.91 17.41 3.50
CA LEU A 121 3.26 17.95 3.69
C LEU A 121 3.43 19.32 3.03
N SER A 122 4.09 20.25 3.71
CA SER A 122 4.60 21.47 3.09
C SER A 122 5.81 21.17 2.19
N PRO A 123 6.25 22.11 1.32
CA PRO A 123 7.47 21.93 0.52
C PRO A 123 8.71 21.58 1.36
N GLU A 124 8.89 22.23 2.50
CA GLU A 124 10.03 22.00 3.41
C GLU A 124 9.96 20.63 4.06
N ALA A 125 8.75 20.15 4.35
CA ALA A 125 8.52 18.81 4.90
C ALA A 125 8.78 17.72 3.85
N VAL A 126 8.40 17.94 2.58
CA VAL A 126 8.73 17.04 1.47
C VAL A 126 10.24 16.90 1.35
N SER A 127 10.98 18.02 1.26
CA SER A 127 12.45 17.97 1.17
C SER A 127 13.09 17.26 2.36
N ARG A 128 12.56 17.46 3.57
CA ARG A 128 13.06 16.78 4.78
C ARG A 128 12.86 15.27 4.71
N LEU A 129 11.72 14.78 4.22
CA LEU A 129 11.45 13.34 4.15
C LEU A 129 12.23 12.62 3.05
N THR A 130 12.53 13.30 1.94
CA THR A 130 13.33 12.70 0.86
C THR A 130 14.73 12.30 1.32
N ASP A 131 15.27 12.97 2.35
CA ASP A 131 16.57 12.67 2.95
C ASP A 131 16.48 11.69 4.14
N SER A 132 15.28 11.19 4.46
CA SER A 132 15.06 10.36 5.65
C SER A 132 15.40 8.89 5.39
N PRO A 133 16.27 8.26 6.21
CA PRO A 133 16.64 6.85 6.03
C PRO A 133 15.50 5.85 6.29
N GLY A 134 14.39 6.31 6.87
CA GLY A 134 13.21 5.48 7.16
C GLY A 134 12.18 5.45 6.02
N ILE A 135 12.43 6.10 4.88
CA ILE A 135 11.49 6.20 3.76
C ILE A 135 12.00 5.41 2.56
N VAL A 136 11.17 4.49 2.06
CA VAL A 136 11.42 3.72 0.82
C VAL A 136 10.88 4.45 -0.40
N ALA A 137 9.72 5.08 -0.24
CA ALA A 137 9.05 5.82 -1.32
C ALA A 137 8.10 6.87 -0.75
N LEU A 138 7.93 7.96 -1.49
CA LEU A 138 6.79 8.88 -1.34
C LEU A 138 5.95 8.80 -2.61
N ILE A 139 4.67 8.52 -2.46
CA ILE A 139 3.71 8.42 -3.57
C ILE A 139 2.64 9.48 -3.34
N GLU A 140 2.29 10.25 -4.38
CA GLU A 140 1.20 11.23 -4.24
C GLU A 140 -0.14 10.51 -3.95
N ASP A 141 -0.85 10.98 -2.93
CA ASP A 141 -2.19 10.50 -2.60
C ASP A 141 -3.24 11.24 -3.46
N ARG A 142 -3.41 10.72 -4.68
CA ARG A 142 -4.37 11.24 -5.66
C ARG A 142 -5.72 10.56 -5.49
N PRO A 143 -6.82 11.34 -5.47
CA PRO A 143 -8.15 10.75 -5.51
C PRO A 143 -8.35 10.01 -6.82
N ILE A 144 -8.91 8.80 -6.76
CA ILE A 144 -9.37 8.07 -7.95
C ILE A 144 -10.83 8.50 -8.18
N PRO A 145 -11.12 9.29 -9.22
CA PRO A 145 -12.48 9.72 -9.48
C PRO A 145 -13.34 8.53 -9.93
N LEU A 146 -14.63 8.59 -9.60
CA LEU A 146 -15.60 7.69 -10.22
C LEU A 146 -15.66 7.95 -11.73
N SER A 147 -15.90 6.90 -12.51
CA SER A 147 -16.02 7.02 -13.97
C SER A 147 -17.05 8.09 -14.34
N GLU A 148 -16.69 9.00 -15.26
CA GLU A 148 -17.52 10.12 -15.73
C GLU A 148 -18.89 9.67 -16.29
N SER A 149 -19.03 8.39 -16.66
CA SER A 149 -20.32 7.81 -17.10
C SER A 149 -21.41 7.89 -16.02
N TRP A 150 -21.05 8.09 -14.75
CA TRP A 150 -22.01 8.18 -13.65
C TRP A 150 -22.55 9.60 -13.40
N THR A 151 -21.82 10.65 -13.76
CA THR A 151 -22.23 12.04 -13.46
C THR A 151 -23.27 12.57 -14.44
N ASN A 152 -23.35 12.03 -15.65
CA ASN A 152 -24.30 12.45 -16.69
C ASN A 152 -25.63 11.65 -16.68
N HIS A 153 -25.79 10.65 -15.82
CA HIS A 153 -27.03 9.84 -15.74
C HIS A 153 -28.07 10.37 -14.75
N VAL A 154 -27.76 11.43 -14.01
CA VAL A 154 -28.70 12.05 -13.08
C VAL A 154 -29.38 13.22 -13.78
N LYS A 155 -30.43 12.95 -14.56
CA LYS A 155 -31.52 13.92 -14.60
C LYS A 155 -32.92 13.33 -14.76
N ASP A 156 -33.17 12.28 -15.55
CA ASP A 156 -34.58 12.00 -15.90
C ASP A 156 -35.08 10.55 -15.87
N LYS A 157 -34.33 9.55 -15.39
CA LYS A 157 -34.90 8.18 -15.27
C LYS A 157 -34.42 7.43 -14.04
N ILE A 158 -35.39 6.93 -13.25
CA ILE A 158 -35.19 5.85 -12.30
C ILE A 158 -34.75 4.63 -13.14
N SER A 159 -33.45 4.31 -13.10
CA SER A 159 -32.92 3.11 -13.74
C SER A 159 -33.06 1.95 -12.76
N TYR A 160 -33.94 1.00 -13.07
CA TYR A 160 -34.03 -0.25 -12.30
C TYR A 160 -32.73 -1.07 -12.49
N PRO A 161 -32.33 -1.88 -11.49
CA PRO A 161 -31.17 -2.77 -11.63
C PRO A 161 -31.31 -3.63 -12.88
N GLN A 162 -30.49 -3.35 -13.90
CA GLN A 162 -30.52 -4.05 -15.20
C GLN A 162 -29.99 -5.50 -15.09
N LEU A 163 -29.53 -5.91 -13.91
CA LEU A 163 -28.89 -7.20 -13.65
C LEU A 163 -29.86 -8.28 -13.15
N GLN A 164 -31.18 -8.09 -13.27
CA GLN A 164 -32.14 -9.09 -12.78
C GLN A 164 -31.91 -10.50 -13.38
N GLN A 165 -31.47 -10.56 -14.63
CA GLN A 165 -31.14 -11.82 -15.32
C GLN A 165 -29.78 -12.41 -14.94
N SER A 166 -28.90 -11.64 -14.29
CA SER A 166 -27.52 -12.09 -13.98
C SER A 166 -27.52 -13.33 -13.08
N THR A 167 -28.43 -13.37 -12.10
CA THR A 167 -28.57 -14.50 -11.16
C THR A 167 -28.85 -15.83 -11.85
N GLU A 168 -29.50 -15.80 -13.01
CA GLU A 168 -29.77 -16.97 -13.83
C GLU A 168 -28.57 -17.33 -14.72
N ILE A 169 -27.96 -16.32 -15.35
CA ILE A 169 -26.79 -16.51 -16.23
C ILE A 169 -25.61 -17.10 -15.46
N VAL A 170 -25.38 -16.68 -14.21
CA VAL A 170 -24.26 -17.16 -13.38
C VAL A 170 -24.61 -18.40 -12.55
N GLY A 171 -25.82 -18.95 -12.69
CA GLY A 171 -26.25 -20.16 -11.98
C GLY A 171 -26.49 -19.98 -10.47
N ALA A 172 -26.76 -18.75 -10.01
CA ALA A 172 -26.93 -18.47 -8.59
C ALA A 172 -28.21 -19.11 -8.02
N LYS A 173 -29.27 -19.22 -8.83
CA LYS A 173 -30.54 -19.88 -8.42
C LYS A 173 -30.32 -21.36 -8.13
N GLU A 174 -29.56 -22.05 -8.97
CA GLU A 174 -29.21 -23.47 -8.83
C GLU A 174 -28.39 -23.70 -7.56
N ALA A 175 -27.40 -22.85 -7.31
CA ALA A 175 -26.60 -22.91 -6.07
C ALA A 175 -27.47 -22.72 -4.82
N TRP A 176 -28.40 -21.75 -4.84
CA TRP A 176 -29.36 -21.56 -3.75
C TRP A 176 -30.30 -22.75 -3.55
N ASN A 177 -30.80 -23.36 -4.63
CA ASN A 177 -31.65 -24.56 -4.55
C ASN A 177 -30.92 -25.77 -3.96
N LEU A 178 -29.59 -25.84 -4.11
CA LEU A 178 -28.73 -26.84 -3.46
C LEU A 178 -28.37 -26.48 -2.00
N GLY A 179 -28.85 -25.36 -1.48
CA GLY A 179 -28.64 -24.90 -0.11
C GLY A 179 -27.41 -24.01 0.11
N TYR A 180 -26.67 -23.64 -0.94
CA TYR A 180 -25.49 -22.77 -0.83
C TYR A 180 -25.88 -21.29 -0.75
N THR A 181 -26.21 -20.81 0.45
CA THR A 181 -26.77 -19.47 0.65
C THR A 181 -25.75 -18.36 0.88
N GLY A 182 -24.47 -18.69 1.07
CA GLY A 182 -23.46 -17.75 1.55
C GLY A 182 -23.56 -17.46 3.05
N LYS A 183 -24.41 -18.17 3.81
CA LYS A 183 -24.46 -18.04 5.28
C LYS A 183 -23.09 -18.30 5.89
N GLY A 184 -22.63 -17.38 6.73
CA GLY A 184 -21.30 -17.43 7.35
C GLY A 184 -20.18 -16.82 6.51
N TRP A 185 -20.46 -16.38 5.29
CA TRP A 185 -19.53 -15.59 4.49
C TRP A 185 -19.72 -14.10 4.76
N PHE A 186 -18.61 -13.37 4.73
CA PHE A 186 -18.58 -11.92 4.80
C PHE A 186 -17.97 -11.38 3.51
N VAL A 187 -18.60 -10.38 2.91
CA VAL A 187 -18.13 -9.74 1.67
C VAL A 187 -17.86 -8.28 1.98
N ALA A 188 -16.62 -7.83 1.80
CA ALA A 188 -16.25 -6.43 1.92
C ALA A 188 -16.51 -5.72 0.59
N ILE A 189 -17.28 -4.63 0.63
CA ILE A 189 -17.57 -3.77 -0.53
C ILE A 189 -16.84 -2.44 -0.32
N LEU A 190 -15.86 -2.15 -1.17
CA LEU A 190 -15.10 -0.90 -1.17
C LEU A 190 -15.72 0.04 -2.21
N ASP A 191 -16.69 0.83 -1.78
CA ASP A 191 -17.45 1.76 -2.63
C ASP A 191 -17.78 3.03 -1.83
N THR A 192 -18.63 3.88 -2.38
CA THR A 192 -19.21 5.09 -1.77
C THR A 192 -20.11 4.83 -0.57
N GLY A 193 -20.45 3.56 -0.30
CA GLY A 193 -21.25 3.11 0.84
C GLY A 193 -22.47 2.30 0.43
N ILE A 194 -23.34 1.99 1.39
CA ILE A 194 -24.60 1.28 1.19
C ILE A 194 -25.74 2.00 1.89
N TYR A 195 -26.88 2.12 1.22
CA TYR A 195 -28.10 2.61 1.86
C TYR A 195 -28.68 1.51 2.75
N LYS A 196 -28.36 1.56 4.05
CA LYS A 196 -28.69 0.50 5.01
C LYS A 196 -30.19 0.25 5.22
N ALA A 197 -31.04 1.20 4.85
CA ALA A 197 -32.49 1.11 4.98
C ALA A 197 -33.20 0.75 3.66
N HIS A 198 -32.46 0.27 2.65
CA HIS A 198 -33.07 -0.27 1.43
C HIS A 198 -33.80 -1.57 1.74
N GLU A 199 -35.07 -1.69 1.32
CA GLU A 199 -35.86 -2.88 1.66
C GLU A 199 -35.55 -4.08 0.75
N PHE A 200 -35.28 -3.89 -0.56
CA PHE A 200 -34.83 -4.93 -1.50
C PHE A 200 -34.20 -4.32 -2.75
#